data_AF-A0A380GVY7-F1
#
_entry.id   AF-A0A380GVY7-F1
#
_cell.length_a   1.000
_cell.length_b   1.000
_cell.length_c   1.000
_cell.angle_alpha   90.00
_cell.angle_beta   90.00
_cell.angle_gamma   90.00
#
_symmetry.space_group_name_H-M   'P 1'
#
loop_
_entity.id
_entity.type
_entity.pdbx_description
1 polymer ?
#
loop_
_entity_poly.entity_id
_entity_poly.type
_entity_poly.pdbx_seq_one_letter_code
_entity_poly.pdbx_strand_id
1 'polypeptide(L)' 'MMTKDIATMITEIRDRLNLVNKGLIDPDKYSETHREDIKDIYDFVTSKQSFTPQEMSGITEALGELRQP' A
#
# COMPACT_ATOMS: atom_id res chain seq x y z
N MET A 1 9.78 -5.78 18.46
CA MET A 1 9.48 -4.76 17.42
C MET A 1 7.97 -4.62 17.35
N MET A 2 7.42 -3.42 17.46
CA MET A 2 5.98 -3.22 17.22
C MET A 2 5.73 -3.37 15.72
N THR A 3 5.06 -4.45 15.32
CA THR A 3 4.57 -4.64 13.96
C THR A 3 3.31 -3.81 13.76
N LYS A 4 3.32 -2.92 12.75
CA LYS A 4 2.12 -2.20 12.32
C LYS A 4 1.05 -3.19 11.81
N ASP A 5 -0.22 -2.85 12.04
CA ASP A 5 -1.35 -3.53 11.42
C ASP A 5 -1.48 -3.13 9.94
N ILE A 6 -2.25 -3.92 9.18
CA ILE A 6 -2.46 -3.70 7.74
C ILE A 6 -3.09 -2.34 7.47
N ALA A 7 -4.07 -1.92 8.26
CA ALA A 7 -4.79 -0.68 8.01
C ALA A 7 -3.86 0.54 8.12
N THR A 8 -2.95 0.52 9.09
CA THR A 8 -1.89 1.53 9.25
C THR A 8 -0.93 1.51 8.05
N MET A 9 -0.47 0.33 7.62
CA MET A 9 0.44 0.23 6.46
C MET A 9 -0.19 0.75 5.17
N ILE A 10 -1.44 0.37 4.90
CA ILE A 10 -2.20 0.80 3.72
C ILE A 10 -2.44 2.32 3.75
N THR A 11 -2.77 2.87 4.91
CA THR A 11 -2.97 4.32 5.07
C THR A 11 -1.69 5.09 4.78
N GLU A 12 -0.55 4.64 5.33
CA GLU A 12 0.74 5.30 5.10
C GLU A 12 1.22 5.17 3.65
N ILE A 13 0.98 4.04 2.99
CA ILE A 13 1.25 3.89 1.54
C ILE A 13 0.42 4.91 0.75
N ARG A 14 -0.89 5.01 1.03
CA ARG A 14 -1.78 5.95 0.34
C ARG A 14 -1.28 7.38 0.48
N ASP A 15 -0.90 7.77 1.69
CA ASP A 15 -0.44 9.12 1.99
C ASP A 15 0.92 9.41 1.31
N ARG A 16 1.84 8.43 1.30
CA ARG A 16 3.14 8.51 0.59
C ARG A 16 2.98 8.66 -0.92
N LEU A 17 2.00 8.00 -1.52
CA LEU A 17 1.71 8.06 -2.95
C LEU A 17 0.78 9.22 -3.32
N ASN A 18 0.36 10.04 -2.34
CA ASN A 18 -0.59 11.13 -2.52
C ASN A 18 -1.90 10.69 -3.23
N LEU A 19 -2.38 9.50 -2.90
CA LEU A 19 -3.57 8.90 -3.49
C LEU A 19 -4.82 9.41 -2.77
N VAL A 20 -5.31 10.58 -3.20
CA VAL A 20 -6.49 11.23 -2.60
C VAL A 20 -7.81 10.50 -2.89
N ASN A 21 -7.83 9.63 -3.89
CA ASN A 21 -9.02 8.84 -4.22
C ASN A 21 -9.12 7.61 -3.31
N LYS A 22 -9.95 7.71 -2.26
CA LYS A 22 -10.20 6.64 -1.28
C LYS A 22 -10.70 5.33 -1.91
N GLY A 23 -11.34 5.38 -3.10
CA GLY A 23 -11.82 4.18 -3.78
C GLY A 23 -10.72 3.34 -4.44
N LEU A 24 -9.51 3.90 -4.59
CA LEU A 24 -8.36 3.14 -5.11
C LEU A 24 -7.76 2.23 -4.03
N ILE A 25 -7.63 2.75 -2.82
CA ILE A 25 -6.96 2.07 -1.70
C ILE A 25 -7.78 2.30 -0.41
N ASP A 26 -8.57 1.30 -0.05
CA ASP A 26 -9.38 1.25 1.16
C ASP A 26 -8.81 0.15 2.09
N PRO A 27 -8.30 0.50 3.29
CA PRO A 27 -7.81 -0.46 4.28
C PRO A 27 -8.74 -1.65 4.55
N ASP A 28 -10.05 -1.43 4.52
CA ASP A 28 -11.05 -2.47 4.82
C ASP A 28 -11.17 -3.52 3.71
N LYS A 29 -10.56 -3.27 2.54
CA LYS A 29 -10.49 -4.18 1.40
C LYS A 29 -9.24 -5.08 1.40
N TYR A 30 -8.43 -5.01 2.44
CA TYR A 30 -7.24 -5.84 2.61
C TYR A 30 -7.41 -6.77 3.82
N SER A 31 -6.89 -7.99 3.69
CA SER A 31 -6.95 -8.97 4.78
C SER A 31 -5.56 -9.45 5.18
N GLU A 32 -5.49 -10.06 6.37
CA GLU A 32 -4.27 -10.66 6.92
C GLU A 32 -3.65 -11.75 6.03
N THR A 33 -4.40 -12.31 5.08
CA THR A 33 -3.88 -13.29 4.11
C THR A 33 -2.75 -12.72 3.25
N HIS A 34 -2.76 -11.41 2.97
CA HIS A 34 -1.76 -10.72 2.13
C HIS A 34 -0.82 -9.83 2.96
N ARG A 35 -0.72 -10.08 4.27
CA ARG A 35 0.03 -9.21 5.18
C ARG A 35 1.50 -9.05 4.77
N GLU A 36 2.14 -10.13 4.37
CA GLU A 36 3.56 -10.13 3.99
C GLU A 36 3.78 -9.30 2.73
N ASP A 37 2.98 -9.52 1.68
CA ASP A 37 3.03 -8.75 0.44
C ASP A 37 2.79 -7.25 0.68
N ILE A 38 1.81 -6.91 1.51
CA ILE A 38 1.51 -5.51 1.89
C ILE A 38 2.70 -4.90 2.64
N LYS A 39 3.33 -5.67 3.52
CA LYS A 39 4.50 -5.23 4.26
C LYS A 39 5.69 -4.96 3.33
N ASP A 40 5.92 -5.80 2.33
CA ASP A 40 7.00 -5.61 1.37
C ASP A 40 6.78 -4.35 0.52
N ILE A 41 5.54 -4.10 0.08
CA ILE A 41 5.17 -2.85 -0.59
C ILE A 41 5.37 -1.65 0.34
N TYR A 42 4.93 -1.75 1.60
CA TYR A 42 5.09 -0.70 2.60
C TYR A 42 6.57 -0.35 2.85
N ASP A 43 7.43 -1.36 3.01
CA ASP A 43 8.86 -1.16 3.21
C ASP A 43 9.52 -0.49 2.00
N PHE A 44 9.15 -0.93 0.78
CA PHE A 44 9.60 -0.27 -0.45
C PHE A 44 9.17 1.20 -0.49
N VAL A 45 7.89 1.48 -0.25
CA VAL A 45 7.33 2.84 -0.34
C VAL A 45 7.93 3.77 0.70
N THR A 46 8.18 3.28 1.91
CA THR A 46 8.74 4.09 2.99
C THR A 46 10.25 4.30 2.87
N SER A 47 10.96 3.43 2.15
CA SER A 47 12.40 3.56 1.89
C SER A 47 12.79 4.70 0.94
N LYS A 48 11.84 5.20 0.12
CA LYS A 48 12.08 6.21 -0.92
C LYS A 48 11.44 7.56 -0.59
N GLN A 49 12.04 8.64 -1.09
CA GLN A 49 11.52 10.01 -0.90
C GLN A 49 10.53 10.42 -2.00
N SER A 50 10.67 9.89 -3.21
CA SER A 50 9.82 10.20 -4.37
C SER A 50 9.74 9.00 -5.32
N PHE A 51 8.74 9.01 -6.19
CA PHE A 51 8.47 7.94 -7.15
C PHE A 51 8.31 8.50 -8.56
N THR A 52 8.83 7.77 -9.53
CA THR A 52 8.52 8.00 -10.95
C THR A 52 7.08 7.58 -11.26
N PRO A 53 6.48 8.06 -12.37
CA PRO A 53 5.14 7.62 -12.79
C PRO A 53 5.03 6.10 -13.00
N GLN A 54 6.09 5.46 -13.50
CA GLN A 54 6.12 4.02 -13.73
C GLN A 54 6.11 3.25 -12.39
N GLU A 55 6.88 3.70 -11.41
CA GLU A 55 6.87 3.10 -10.07
C GLU A 55 5.52 3.30 -9.39
N MET A 56 4.93 4.50 -9.45
CA MET A 56 3.58 4.73 -8.92
C MET A 56 2.57 3.76 -9.53
N SER A 57 2.61 3.59 -10.85
CA SER A 57 1.71 2.67 -11.56
C SER A 57 1.90 1.23 -11.09
N GLY A 58 3.14 0.75 -11.00
CA GLY A 58 3.44 -0.62 -10.55
C GLY A 58 3.05 -0.86 -9.09
N ILE A 59 3.23 0.12 -8.21
CA ILE A 59 2.79 0.01 -6.81
C ILE A 59 1.26 -0.06 -6.74
N THR A 60 0.56 0.81 -7.49
CA THR A 60 -0.92 0.81 -7.49
C THR A 60 -1.50 -0.46 -8.10
N GLU A 61 -0.84 -1.05 -9.10
CA GLU A 61 -1.23 -2.33 -9.71
C GLU A 61 -1.06 -3.47 -8.70
N ALA A 62 0.11 -3.59 -8.07
CA ALA A 62 0.36 -4.60 -7.05
C ALA A 62 -0.64 -4.51 -5.88
N LEU A 63 -0.95 -3.31 -5.40
CA LEU A 63 -1.97 -3.11 -4.35
C LEU A 63 -3.39 -3.43 -4.83
N GLY A 64 -3.65 -3.32 -6.13
CA GLY A 64 -4.92 -3.70 -6.74
C GLY A 64 -5.11 -5.23 -6.77
N GLU A 65 -4.05 -5.99 -7.01
CA GLU A 65 -4.07 -7.46 -7.02
C GLU A 65 -4.33 -8.07 -5.64
N LEU A 66 -3.88 -7.40 -4.57
CA LEU A 66 -4.09 -7.83 -3.19
C LEU A 66 -5.47 -7.45 -2.63
N ARG A 67 -6.24 -6.65 -3.38
CA ARG A 67 -7.53 -6.15 -2.94
C ARG A 67 -8.60 -7.22 -3.04
N GLN A 68 -9.33 -7.45 -1.95
CA GLN A 68 -10.48 -8.34 -1.97
C GLN A 68 -11.68 -7.69 -2.69
N PRO A 69 -12.57 -8.48 -3.31
CA PRO A 69 -13.76 -7.99 -4.00
C PRO A 69 -14.60 -7.01 -3.15
#